data_AF-A0A355BHC1-F1
#
_entry.id   AF-A0A355BHC1-F1
#
_cell.length_a   1.000
_cell.length_b   1.000
_cell.length_c   1.000
_cell.angle_alpha   90.00
_cell.angle_beta   90.00
_cell.angle_gamma   90.00
#
_symmetry.space_group_name_H-M   'P 1'
#
loop_
_entity.id
_entity.type
_entity.pdbx_description
1 polymer ?
#
loop_
_entity_poly.entity_id
_entity_poly.type
_entity_poly.pdbx_seq_one_letter_code
_entity_poly.pdbx_strand_id
1 'polypeptide(L)'
;GLQVAVMRALLSVPGHALFAAAMGYFIGKAKFAKTEDKTKAYLKRALIVPVLLHGIYDLLLSTQHNILAMGVVPLSIGMWVMALRQVRLAELRSPFRP
;
A
#
# COMPACT_ATOMS: atom_id res chain seq x y z
N GLY A 1 -13.20 12.52 -21.53
CA GLY A 1 -11.75 12.62 -21.78
C GLY A 1 -11.02 13.29 -20.63
N LEU A 2 -11.06 14.63 -20.55
CA LEU A 2 -10.28 15.42 -19.60
C LEU A 2 -10.68 15.20 -18.12
N GLN A 3 -11.98 15.18 -17.81
CA GLN A 3 -12.46 14.94 -16.43
C GLN A 3 -12.01 13.59 -15.86
N VAL A 4 -12.07 12.53 -16.68
CA VAL A 4 -11.61 11.19 -16.29
C VAL A 4 -10.09 11.18 -16.09
N ALA A 5 -9.33 11.86 -16.95
CA ALA A 5 -7.87 11.98 -16.81
C ALA A 5 -7.47 12.73 -15.53
N VAL A 6 -8.15 13.83 -15.21
CA VAL A 6 -7.92 14.59 -13.97
C VAL A 6 -8.29 13.77 -12.74
N MET A 7 -9.43 13.06 -12.77
CA MET A 7 -9.82 12.15 -11.68
C MET A 7 -8.81 11.03 -11.47
N ARG A 8 -8.27 10.44 -12.54
CA ARG A 8 -7.21 9.44 -12.44
C ARG A 8 -5.93 10.04 -11.84
N ALA A 9 -5.52 11.23 -12.26
CA ALA A 9 -4.33 11.88 -11.71
C ALA A 9 -4.45 12.13 -10.19
N LEU A 10 -5.60 12.66 -9.74
CA LEU A 10 -5.84 12.95 -8.33
C LEU A 10 -5.96 11.71 -7.45
N LEU A 11 -6.55 10.61 -7.96
CA LEU A 11 -6.69 9.35 -7.22
C LEU A 11 -5.42 8.48 -7.29
N SER A 12 -4.63 8.62 -8.36
CA SER A 12 -3.42 7.82 -8.56
C SER A 12 -2.31 8.22 -7.57
N VAL A 13 -2.17 9.50 -7.23
CA VAL A 13 -1.14 9.99 -6.29
C VAL A 13 -1.29 9.42 -4.86
N PRO A 14 -2.47 9.49 -4.19
CA PRO A 14 -2.64 8.89 -2.88
C PRO A 14 -2.56 7.35 -2.92
N GLY A 15 -3.01 6.71 -4.00
CA GLY A 15 -2.82 5.27 -4.20
C GLY A 15 -1.33 4.89 -4.22
N HIS A 16 -0.52 5.56 -5.03
CA HIS A 16 0.93 5.34 -5.09
C HIS A 16 1.62 5.58 -3.75
N ALA A 17 1.20 6.60 -3.00
CA ALA A 17 1.73 6.86 -1.65
C ALA A 17 1.43 5.72 -0.67
N LEU A 18 0.23 5.14 -0.73
CA LEU A 18 -0.17 4.01 0.12
C LEU A 18 0.58 2.72 -0.23
N PHE A 19 0.73 2.43 -1.51
CA PHE A 19 1.53 1.30 -1.97
C PHE A 19 3.01 1.48 -1.61
N ALA A 20 3.56 2.68 -1.78
CA ALA A 20 4.94 3.01 -1.39
C ALA A 20 5.16 2.89 0.13
N ALA A 21 4.20 3.32 0.96
CA ALA A 21 4.26 3.14 2.40
C ALA A 21 4.27 1.64 2.79
N ALA A 22 3.41 0.84 2.15
CA ALA A 22 3.36 -0.61 2.36
C ALA A 22 4.69 -1.30 2.00
N MET A 23 5.26 -0.94 0.84
CA MET A 23 6.57 -1.42 0.41
C MET A 23 7.68 -1.00 1.38
N GLY A 24 7.73 0.30 1.70
CA GLY A 24 8.74 0.90 2.55
C GLY A 24 8.83 0.26 3.93
N TYR A 25 7.69 -0.10 4.53
CA TYR A 25 7.66 -0.79 5.82
C TYR A 25 8.34 -2.18 5.78
N PHE A 26 8.06 -2.98 4.75
CA PHE A 26 8.68 -4.30 4.63
C PHE A 26 10.15 -4.22 4.20
N ILE A 27 10.51 -3.29 3.31
CA ILE A 27 11.91 -3.02 2.95
C ILE A 27 12.71 -2.57 4.18
N GLY A 28 12.16 -1.67 4.99
CA GLY A 28 12.76 -1.24 6.25
C GLY A 28 13.04 -2.42 7.18
N LYS A 29 12.08 -3.34 7.34
CA LYS A 29 12.28 -4.57 8.14
C LYS A 29 13.30 -5.52 7.53
N ALA A 30 13.39 -5.61 6.21
CA ALA A 30 14.40 -6.41 5.52
C ALA A 30 15.82 -5.90 5.81
N LYS A 31 16.01 -4.57 5.82
CA LYS A 31 17.31 -3.94 6.12
C LYS A 31 17.86 -4.30 7.50
N PHE A 32 17.00 -4.48 8.50
CA PHE A 32 17.38 -4.79 9.89
C PHE A 32 17.19 -6.28 10.27
N ALA A 33 16.91 -7.15 9.30
CA ALA A 33 16.73 -8.57 9.56
C ALA A 33 18.08 -9.25 9.85
N LYS A 34 18.11 -10.12 10.89
CA LYS A 34 19.33 -10.80 11.34
C LYS A 34 19.74 -12.03 10.52
N THR A 35 18.87 -12.49 9.61
CA THR A 35 19.11 -13.69 8.78
C THR A 35 18.66 -13.44 7.36
N GLU A 36 19.37 -14.02 6.38
CA GLU A 36 19.03 -13.87 4.97
C GLU A 36 17.60 -14.33 4.65
N ASP A 37 17.15 -15.43 5.27
CA ASP A 37 15.79 -15.95 5.05
C ASP A 37 14.73 -14.94 5.48
N LYS A 38 14.95 -14.22 6.58
CA LYS A 38 14.05 -13.15 7.03
C LYS A 38 14.09 -11.96 6.08
N THR A 39 15.27 -11.58 5.60
CA THR A 39 15.42 -10.53 4.57
C THR A 39 14.64 -10.88 3.31
N LYS A 40 14.84 -12.09 2.76
CA LYS A 40 14.12 -12.59 1.58
C LYS A 40 12.60 -12.64 1.81
N ALA A 41 12.15 -13.11 2.98
CA ALA A 41 10.74 -13.14 3.33
C ALA A 41 10.12 -11.73 3.41
N TYR A 42 10.82 -10.74 3.97
CA TYR A 42 10.35 -9.37 4.01
C TYR A 42 10.32 -8.72 2.62
N LEU A 43 11.34 -8.94 1.78
CA LEU A 43 11.35 -8.43 0.40
C LEU A 43 10.22 -9.06 -0.44
N LYS A 44 9.96 -10.37 -0.29
CA LYS A 44 8.80 -11.01 -0.93
C LYS A 44 7.49 -10.35 -0.50
N ARG A 45 7.31 -10.07 0.80
CA ARG A 45 6.12 -9.38 1.30
C ARG A 45 6.03 -7.93 0.81
N ALA A 46 7.17 -7.25 0.70
CA ALA A 46 7.26 -5.90 0.15
C ALA A 46 6.74 -5.84 -1.29
N LEU A 47 6.89 -6.92 -2.08
CA LEU A 47 6.36 -6.96 -3.45
C LEU A 47 4.92 -7.50 -3.52
N ILE A 48 4.66 -8.64 -2.86
CA ILE A 48 3.37 -9.36 -2.99
C ILE A 48 2.22 -8.52 -2.45
N VAL A 49 2.38 -7.87 -1.29
CA VAL A 49 1.29 -7.14 -0.64
C VAL A 49 0.79 -5.97 -1.51
N PRO A 50 1.65 -5.05 -1.98
CA PRO A 50 1.20 -3.96 -2.85
C PRO A 50 0.68 -4.46 -4.20
N VAL A 51 1.29 -5.48 -4.81
CA VAL A 51 0.82 -6.02 -6.11
C VAL A 51 -0.60 -6.58 -5.98
N LEU A 52 -0.90 -7.33 -4.93
CA LEU A 52 -2.25 -7.84 -4.70
C LEU A 52 -3.25 -6.72 -4.43
N LEU A 53 -2.89 -5.74 -3.59
CA LEU A 53 -3.76 -4.60 -3.30
C LEU A 53 -4.03 -3.76 -4.55
N HIS A 54 -3.02 -3.54 -5.39
CA HIS A 54 -3.15 -2.84 -6.67
C HIS A 54 -4.03 -3.61 -7.64
N GLY A 55 -3.83 -4.92 -7.78
CA GLY A 55 -4.66 -5.76 -8.64
C GLY A 55 -6.13 -5.76 -8.23
N ILE A 56 -6.42 -5.83 -6.93
CA ILE A 56 -7.79 -5.73 -6.42
C ILE A 56 -8.36 -4.33 -6.68
N TYR A 57 -7.58 -3.27 -6.44
CA TYR A 57 -8.00 -1.89 -6.70
C TYR A 57 -8.40 -1.68 -8.17
N ASP A 58 -7.56 -2.14 -9.09
CA ASP A 58 -7.83 -2.05 -10.54
C ASP A 58 -9.04 -2.88 -10.95
N LEU A 59 -9.20 -4.08 -10.39
CA LEU A 59 -10.34 -4.96 -10.68
C LEU A 59 -11.66 -4.34 -10.21
N LEU A 60 -11.66 -3.68 -9.05
CA LEU A 60 -12.83 -2.94 -8.55
C LEU A 60 -13.12 -1.70 -9.40
N LEU A 61 -12.12 -1.01 -9.93
CA LEU A 61 -12.36 0.13 -10.83
C LEU A 61 -12.75 -0.26 -12.26
N SER A 62 -12.35 -1.45 -12.72
CA SER A 62 -12.62 -1.94 -14.07
C SER A 62 -14.00 -2.62 -14.20
N THR A 63 -14.64 -2.96 -13.09
CA THR A 63 -15.96 -3.60 -13.10
C THR A 63 -17.06 -2.63 -13.55
N GLN A 64 -18.02 -3.13 -14.34
CA GLN A 64 -19.21 -2.38 -14.76
C GLN A 64 -20.32 -2.39 -13.69
N HIS A 65 -20.12 -3.13 -12.59
CA HIS A 65 -21.12 -3.28 -11.53
C HIS A 65 -20.91 -2.23 -10.43
N ASN A 66 -21.78 -1.22 -10.37
CA ASN A 66 -21.65 -0.07 -9.47
C ASN A 66 -21.41 -0.44 -7.99
N ILE A 67 -22.12 -1.45 -7.48
CA ILE A 67 -21.95 -1.88 -6.07
C ILE A 67 -20.56 -2.48 -5.82
N LEU A 68 -20.01 -3.22 -6.80
CA LEU A 68 -18.66 -3.77 -6.67
C LEU A 68 -17.62 -2.67 -6.78
N ALA A 69 -17.82 -1.71 -7.69
CA ALA A 69 -16.94 -0.55 -7.84
C ALA A 69 -16.87 0.29 -6.55
N MET A 70 -17.98 0.44 -5.82
CA MET A 70 -18.00 1.10 -4.51
C MET A 70 -17.09 0.43 -3.47
N GLY A 71 -16.72 -0.84 -3.65
CA GLY A 71 -15.72 -1.54 -2.83
C GLY A 71 -14.33 -0.88 -2.83
N VAL A 72 -14.03 -0.02 -3.82
CA VAL A 72 -12.77 0.75 -3.85
C VAL A 72 -12.63 1.70 -2.65
N VAL A 73 -13.75 2.21 -2.12
CA VAL A 73 -13.77 3.14 -0.99
C VAL A 73 -13.30 2.48 0.31
N PRO A 74 -13.93 1.39 0.81
CA PRO A 74 -13.44 0.70 2.00
C PRO A 74 -12.04 0.11 1.81
N LEU A 75 -11.68 -0.34 0.60
CA LEU A 75 -10.32 -0.79 0.30
C LEU A 75 -9.30 0.34 0.50
N SER A 76 -9.58 1.54 -0.03
CA SER A 76 -8.71 2.71 0.09
C SER A 76 -8.55 3.16 1.54
N ILE A 77 -9.64 3.18 2.31
CA ILE A 77 -9.61 3.49 3.75
C ILE A 77 -8.77 2.43 4.50
N GLY A 78 -8.94 1.15 4.18
CA GLY A 78 -8.16 0.06 4.76
C GLY A 78 -6.67 0.21 4.49
N MET A 79 -6.29 0.54 3.25
CA MET A 79 -4.90 0.80 2.87
C MET A 79 -4.33 2.01 3.60
N TRP A 80 -5.11 3.09 3.77
CA TRP A 80 -4.72 4.27 4.55
C TRP A 80 -4.44 3.93 6.01
N VAL A 81 -5.37 3.24 6.66
CA VAL A 81 -5.19 2.79 8.06
C VAL A 81 -3.99 1.85 8.18
N MET A 82 -3.79 0.95 7.23
CA MET A 82 -2.63 0.06 7.20
C MET A 82 -1.33 0.85 7.09
N ALA A 83 -1.23 1.82 6.17
CA ALA A 83 -0.05 2.65 5.99
C ALA A 83 0.29 3.42 7.29
N LEU A 84 -0.70 4.08 7.89
CA LEU A 84 -0.50 4.80 9.16
C LEU A 84 -0.04 3.88 10.29
N ARG A 85 -0.63 2.68 10.42
CA ARG A 85 -0.20 1.68 11.41
C ARG A 85 1.25 1.26 11.19
N GLN A 86 1.64 1.04 9.94
CA GLN A 86 2.99 0.62 9.61
C GLN A 86 4.02 1.72 9.86
N VAL A 87 3.71 2.98 9.53
CA VAL A 87 4.53 4.15 9.86
C VAL A 87 4.70 4.24 11.38
N ARG A 88 3.61 4.20 12.15
CA ARG A 88 3.66 4.25 13.62
C ARG A 88 4.48 3.10 14.22
N LEU A 89 4.37 1.88 13.67
CA LEU A 89 5.16 0.74 14.12
C LEU A 89 6.65 0.88 13.77
N ALA A 90 6.97 1.53 12.65
CA ALA A 90 8.34 1.84 12.28
C ALA A 90 8.94 2.91 13.20
N GLU A 91 8.18 3.97 13.50
CA GLU A 91 8.58 5.03 14.44
C GLU A 91 8.81 4.50 15.86
N LEU A 92 7.91 3.67 16.40
CA LEU A 92 8.05 3.06 17.73
C LEU A 92 9.31 2.20 17.88
N ARG A 93 9.85 1.70 16.76
CA ARG A 93 11.08 0.89 16.71
C ARG A 93 12.31 1.70 16.30
N SER A 94 12.16 2.99 16.04
CA SER A 94 13.26 3.89 15.71
C SER A 94 14.12 4.13 16.96
N PRO A 95 15.46 4.07 16.83
CA PRO A 95 16.37 4.51 17.88
C PRO A 95 16.21 5.99 18.26
N PHE A 96 15.60 6.80 17.39
CA PHE A 96 15.43 8.25 17.53
C PHE A 96 13.96 8.65 17.78
N ARG A 97 13.22 7.85 18.55
CA ARG A 97 11.87 8.21 18.99
C ARG A 97 11.88 9.59 19.69
N PRO A 98 10.92 10.50 19.38
CA PRO A 98 10.74 11.75 20.12
C PRO A 98 10.32 11.51 21.57
#